data_AF-A0A1I7A9D7-F1
#
_entry.id   AF-A0A1I7A9D7-F1
#
_cell.length_a   1.000
_cell.length_b   1.000
_cell.length_c   1.000
_cell.angle_alpha   90.00
_cell.angle_beta   90.00
_cell.angle_gamma   90.00
#
_symmetry.space_group_name_H-M   'P 1'
#
loop_
_entity.id
_entity.type
_entity.pdbx_description
1 polymer ?
#
loop_
_entity_poly.entity_id
_entity_poly.type
_entity_poly.pdbx_seq_one_letter_code
_entity_poly.pdbx_strand_id
1 'polypeptide(L)'
;MEEKRENLSWVSVRLKPEIYTQLKEESQSLKMSLSQLIRMKLSSEETKIIDLSGLLNSIEKLVSEQARVNNNINQLAKHANTYRDKISPSVFKDHTMLMSKHIEHRDFMNKLLKQIYKVIR
;
A
#
# COMPACT_ATOMS: atom_id res chain seq x y z
N MET A 1 -4.28 -13.50 -24.68
CA MET A 1 -4.18 -14.43 -25.83
C MET A 1 -3.50 -15.68 -25.33
N GLU A 2 -4.15 -16.84 -25.44
CA GLU A 2 -3.54 -18.11 -25.05
C GLU A 2 -2.50 -18.50 -26.09
N GLU A 3 -1.21 -18.46 -25.72
CA GLU A 3 -0.13 -18.84 -26.62
C GLU A 3 -0.22 -20.34 -26.92
N LYS A 4 -0.36 -20.68 -28.21
CA LYS A 4 -0.34 -22.08 -28.66
C LYS A 4 1.05 -22.67 -28.41
N ARG A 5 1.10 -23.81 -27.73
CA ARG A 5 2.35 -24.53 -27.40
C ARG A 5 3.23 -24.85 -28.62
N GLU A 6 2.61 -24.93 -29.79
CA GLU A 6 3.22 -25.21 -31.09
C GLU A 6 4.28 -24.17 -31.50
N ASN A 7 4.24 -22.95 -30.93
CA ASN A 7 5.17 -21.86 -31.24
C ASN A 7 6.25 -21.64 -30.17
N LEU A 8 6.41 -22.55 -29.20
CA LEU A 8 7.36 -22.38 -28.10
C LEU A 8 8.64 -23.19 -28.33
N SER A 9 9.80 -22.53 -28.20
CA SER A 9 11.11 -23.18 -28.20
C SER A 9 11.57 -23.48 -26.77
N TRP A 10 12.19 -24.65 -26.57
CA TRP A 10 12.78 -25.02 -25.28
C TRP A 10 14.17 -24.40 -25.10
N VAL A 11 14.40 -23.78 -23.95
CA VAL A 11 15.69 -23.16 -23.59
C VAL A 11 16.14 -23.71 -22.25
N SER A 12 17.39 -24.16 -22.17
CA SER A 12 18.06 -24.56 -20.92
C SER A 12 19.18 -23.59 -20.59
N VAL A 13 19.22 -23.15 -19.34
CA VAL A 13 20.23 -22.21 -18.85
C VAL A 13 20.81 -22.75 -17.56
N ARG A 14 22.14 -22.71 -17.44
CA ARG A 14 22.84 -22.99 -16.18
C ARG A 14 23.01 -21.68 -15.42
N LEU A 15 22.53 -21.66 -14.17
CA LEU A 15 22.62 -20.51 -13.29
C LEU A 15 23.60 -20.80 -12.15
N LYS A 16 24.24 -19.76 -11.64
CA LYS A 16 24.97 -19.85 -10.38
C LYS A 16 24.00 -20.13 -9.23
N PRO A 17 24.40 -20.89 -8.18
CA PRO A 17 23.52 -21.24 -7.08
C PRO A 17 22.86 -20.03 -6.41
N GLU A 18 23.59 -18.92 -6.26
CA GLU A 18 23.11 -17.72 -5.59
C GLU A 18 21.97 -17.06 -6.38
N ILE A 19 22.12 -16.98 -7.71
CA ILE A 19 21.12 -16.42 -8.62
C ILE A 19 19.87 -17.31 -8.65
N TYR A 20 20.05 -18.62 -8.65
CA TYR A 20 18.93 -19.57 -8.62
C TYR A 20 18.11 -19.43 -7.33
N THR A 21 18.78 -19.30 -6.18
CA THR A 21 18.10 -19.09 -4.89
C THR A 21 17.31 -17.79 -4.88
N GLN A 22 17.90 -16.68 -5.36
CA GLN A 22 17.19 -15.40 -5.46
C GLN A 22 15.94 -15.49 -6.34
N LEU A 23 16.05 -16.09 -7.53
CA LEU A 23 14.90 -16.26 -8.42
C LEU A 23 13.82 -17.16 -7.81
N LYS A 24 14.20 -18.16 -7.01
CA LYS A 24 13.28 -19.05 -6.33
C LYS A 24 12.52 -18.33 -5.21
N GLU A 25 13.21 -17.53 -4.41
CA GLU A 25 12.60 -16.70 -3.37
C GLU A 25 11.63 -15.67 -3.98
N GLU A 26 12.04 -15.00 -5.06
CA GLU A 26 11.19 -14.04 -5.78
C GLU A 26 9.97 -14.71 -6.42
N SER A 27 10.14 -15.90 -7.00
CA SER A 27 9.03 -16.70 -7.53
C SER A 27 8.00 -17.07 -6.44
N GLN A 28 8.48 -17.38 -5.23
CA GLN A 28 7.62 -17.70 -4.09
C GLN A 28 6.87 -16.47 -3.58
N SER A 29 7.55 -15.32 -3.44
CA SER A 29 6.91 -14.09 -2.96
C SER A 29 5.80 -13.62 -3.91
N LEU A 30 6.04 -13.75 -5.21
CA LEU A 30 5.11 -13.36 -6.27
C LEU A 30 4.05 -14.43 -6.61
N LYS A 31 4.10 -15.59 -5.94
CA LYS A 31 3.18 -16.73 -6.16
C LYS A 31 3.05 -17.14 -7.63
N MET A 32 4.15 -17.10 -8.38
CA MET A 32 4.20 -17.50 -9.80
C MET A 32 5.25 -18.57 -10.02
N SER A 33 5.14 -19.34 -11.11
CA SER A 33 6.16 -20.34 -11.44
C SER A 33 7.49 -19.68 -11.85
N LEU A 34 8.60 -20.35 -11.57
CA LEU A 34 9.94 -19.89 -11.95
C LEU A 34 10.04 -19.59 -13.45
N SER A 35 9.43 -20.44 -14.28
CA SER A 35 9.40 -20.26 -15.74
C SER A 35 8.59 -19.03 -16.17
N GLN A 36 7.50 -18.70 -15.47
CA GLN A 36 6.76 -17.45 -15.71
C GLN A 36 7.60 -16.23 -15.34
N LEU A 37 8.25 -16.26 -14.16
CA LEU A 37 9.13 -15.19 -13.71
C LEU A 37 10.28 -14.93 -14.70
N ILE A 38 10.93 -15.99 -15.18
CA ILE A 38 12.02 -15.90 -16.17
C ILE A 38 11.52 -15.31 -17.50
N ARG A 39 10.39 -15.79 -18.02
CA ARG A 39 9.81 -15.24 -19.27
C ARG A 39 9.44 -13.76 -19.12
N MET A 40 8.89 -13.36 -17.97
CA MET A 40 8.58 -11.96 -17.70
C MET A 40 9.84 -11.09 -17.61
N LYS A 41 10.88 -11.53 -16.88
CA LYS A 41 12.14 -10.79 -16.77
C LYS A 41 12.89 -10.67 -18.10
N LEU A 42 12.71 -11.62 -19.02
CA LEU A 42 13.31 -11.62 -20.36
C LEU A 42 12.50 -10.84 -21.40
N SER A 43 11.24 -10.49 -21.10
CA SER A 43 10.43 -9.65 -21.98
C SER A 43 11.02 -8.23 -22.00
N SER A 44 11.21 -7.66 -23.19
CA SER A 44 11.81 -6.32 -23.38
C SER A 44 10.91 -5.16 -22.96
N GLU A 45 9.67 -5.44 -22.56
CA GLU A 45 8.80 -4.45 -21.93
C GLU A 45 9.15 -4.39 -20.44
N GLU A 46 9.50 -3.21 -19.92
CA GLU A 46 9.79 -2.97 -18.50
C GLU A 46 8.65 -3.48 -17.61
N THR A 47 8.71 -4.77 -17.26
CA THR A 47 7.64 -5.42 -16.54
C THR A 47 7.86 -5.08 -15.07
N LYS A 48 7.23 -4.00 -14.60
CA LYS A 48 7.29 -3.61 -13.19
C LYS A 48 6.51 -4.64 -12.37
N ILE A 49 7.26 -5.54 -11.76
CA ILE A 49 6.72 -6.47 -10.76
C ILE A 49 6.43 -5.65 -9.50
N ILE A 50 5.15 -5.54 -9.15
CA ILE A 50 4.72 -4.93 -7.89
C ILE A 50 4.30 -6.06 -6.96
N ASP A 51 4.94 -6.17 -5.80
CA ASP A 51 4.42 -7.00 -4.70
C ASP A 51 3.13 -6.38 -4.18
N LEU A 52 2.02 -6.82 -4.78
CA LEU A 52 0.70 -6.32 -4.43
C LEU A 52 0.32 -6.71 -2.99
N SER A 53 0.79 -7.86 -2.50
CA SER A 53 0.46 -8.32 -1.15
C SER A 53 1.15 -7.45 -0.10
N GLY A 54 2.44 -7.17 -0.27
CA GLY A 54 3.19 -6.25 0.58
C GLY A 54 2.63 -4.82 0.55
N LEU A 55 2.25 -4.33 -0.63
CA LEU A 55 1.61 -3.01 -0.79
C LEU A 55 0.26 -2.94 -0.05
N LEU A 56 -0.62 -3.91 -0.25
CA LEU A 56 -1.93 -3.95 0.41
C LEU A 56 -1.79 -4.06 1.93
N ASN A 57 -0.89 -4.90 2.44
CA ASN A 57 -0.62 -5.00 3.88
C ASN A 57 -0.11 -3.67 4.47
N SER A 58 0.71 -2.92 3.72
CA SER A 58 1.21 -1.62 4.16
C SER A 58 0.09 -0.58 4.20
N ILE A 59 -0.81 -0.61 3.20
CA ILE A 59 -2.01 0.23 3.17
C ILE A 59 -2.94 -0.09 4.33
N GLU A 60 -3.19 -1.37 4.63
CA GLU A 60 -4.03 -1.78 5.76
C GLU A 60 -3.48 -1.26 7.09
N LYS A 61 -2.17 -1.35 7.31
CA LYS A 61 -1.53 -0.79 8.52
C LYS A 61 -1.73 0.73 8.62
N LEU A 62 -1.55 1.46 7.53
CA LEU A 62 -1.76 2.91 7.49
C LEU A 62 -3.22 3.28 7.81
N VAL A 63 -4.18 2.58 7.21
CA VAL A 63 -5.62 2.80 7.45
C VAL A 63 -5.99 2.48 8.91
N SER A 64 -5.42 1.42 9.48
CA SER A 64 -5.63 1.05 10.89
C SER A 64 -5.13 2.14 11.85
N GLU A 65 -3.92 2.65 11.64
CA GLU A 65 -3.38 3.75 12.44
C GLU A 65 -4.21 5.04 12.27
N GLN A 66 -4.65 5.34 11.05
CA GLN A 66 -5.56 6.46 10.79
C GLN A 66 -6.89 6.31 11.56
N ALA A 67 -7.44 5.10 11.64
CA ALA A 67 -8.65 4.83 12.43
C ALA A 67 -8.44 5.06 13.93
N ARG A 68 -7.28 4.65 14.47
CA ARG A 68 -6.90 4.92 15.87
C ARG A 68 -6.77 6.40 16.15
N VAL A 69 -6.05 7.14 15.30
CA VAL A 69 -5.91 8.60 15.41
C VAL A 69 -7.28 9.29 15.35
N ASN A 70 -8.15 8.91 14.41
CA ASN A 70 -9.51 9.46 14.32
C ASN A 70 -10.33 9.19 15.59
N ASN A 71 -10.20 8.02 16.21
CA ASN A 71 -10.88 7.71 17.46
C ASN A 71 -10.38 8.63 18.60
N ASN A 72 -9.07 8.76 18.76
CA ASN A 72 -8.48 9.65 19.77
C ASN A 72 -8.94 11.10 19.59
N ILE A 73 -8.97 11.58 18.35
CA ILE A 73 -9.43 12.92 18.00
C ILE A 73 -10.92 13.10 18.33
N ASN A 74 -11.76 12.10 18.05
CA ASN A 74 -13.17 12.14 18.40
C ASN A 74 -13.38 12.18 19.92
N GLN A 75 -12.55 11.48 20.68
CA GLN A 75 -12.55 11.55 22.15
C GLN A 75 -12.14 12.93 22.65
N LEU A 76 -11.07 13.50 22.10
CA LEU A 76 -10.65 14.88 22.41
C LEU A 76 -11.72 15.91 22.06
N ALA A 77 -12.38 15.76 20.91
CA ALA A 77 -13.47 16.65 20.50
C ALA A 77 -14.66 16.54 21.46
N LYS A 78 -15.06 15.32 21.85
CA LYS A 78 -16.12 15.12 22.87
C LYS A 78 -15.74 15.76 24.19
N HIS A 79 -14.51 15.55 24.65
CA HIS A 79 -14.01 16.16 25.89
C HIS A 79 -14.01 17.70 25.80
N ALA A 80 -13.50 18.27 24.71
CA ALA A 80 -13.50 19.71 24.48
C ALA A 80 -14.91 20.30 24.44
N ASN A 81 -15.89 19.59 23.87
CA ASN A 81 -17.29 20.01 23.85
C ASN A 81 -17.92 19.96 25.25
N THR A 82 -17.64 18.92 26.04
CA THR A 82 -18.14 18.79 27.42
C THR A 82 -17.65 19.91 28.33
N TYR A 83 -16.41 20.36 28.15
CA TYR A 83 -15.79 21.38 28.99
C TYR A 83 -15.68 22.74 28.30
N ARG A 84 -16.46 23.00 27.25
CA ARG A 84 -16.33 24.18 26.39
C ARG A 84 -16.29 25.50 27.17
N ASP A 85 -17.16 25.65 28.16
CA ASP A 85 -17.28 26.87 28.97
C ASP A 85 -16.21 26.96 30.10
N LYS A 86 -15.44 25.89 30.29
CA LYS A 86 -14.38 25.75 31.31
C LYS A 86 -12.98 25.75 30.71
N ILE A 87 -12.85 25.73 29.38
CA ILE A 87 -11.57 25.76 28.68
C ILE A 87 -11.25 27.21 28.29
N SER A 88 -9.99 27.61 28.44
CA SER A 88 -9.58 28.95 28.02
C SER A 88 -9.84 29.16 26.52
N PRO A 89 -10.31 30.36 26.10
CA PRO A 89 -10.59 30.62 24.69
C PRO A 89 -9.39 30.42 23.75
N SER A 90 -8.16 30.65 24.23
CA SER A 90 -6.94 30.40 23.44
C SER A 90 -6.73 28.92 23.16
N VAL A 91 -6.85 28.07 24.18
CA VAL A 91 -6.72 26.61 24.03
C VAL A 91 -7.80 26.04 23.12
N PHE A 92 -9.04 26.54 23.23
CA PHE A 92 -10.11 26.12 22.33
C PHE A 92 -9.80 26.49 20.87
N LYS A 93 -9.30 27.71 20.62
CA LYS A 93 -8.90 28.17 19.29
C LYS A 93 -7.77 27.31 18.70
N ASP A 94 -6.74 27.01 19.48
CA ASP A 94 -5.61 26.19 19.04
C ASP A 94 -6.06 24.76 18.72
N HIS A 95 -6.93 24.19 19.56
CA HIS A 95 -7.54 22.89 19.32
C HIS A 95 -8.35 22.89 18.01
N THR A 96 -9.20 23.89 17.77
CA THR A 96 -9.98 24.00 16.51
C THR A 96 -9.05 24.09 15.30
N MET A 97 -7.98 24.88 15.36
CA MET A 97 -7.01 24.99 14.28
C MET A 97 -6.32 23.65 13.98
N LEU A 98 -5.87 22.93 15.00
CA LEU A 98 -5.24 21.61 14.84
C LEU A 98 -6.22 20.58 14.27
N MET A 99 -7.48 20.62 14.72
CA MET A 99 -8.55 19.76 14.21
C MET A 99 -8.80 20.00 12.72
N SER A 100 -8.87 21.27 12.28
CA SER A 100 -9.03 21.61 10.86
C SER A 100 -7.89 21.06 10.02
N LYS A 101 -6.62 21.24 10.45
CA LYS A 101 -5.46 20.68 9.75
C LYS A 101 -5.51 19.14 9.67
N HIS A 102 -5.94 18.48 10.74
CA HIS A 102 -6.11 17.02 10.72
C HIS A 102 -7.14 16.58 9.68
N ILE A 103 -8.28 17.27 9.59
CA ILE A 103 -9.34 16.96 8.61
C ILE A 103 -8.79 17.10 7.18
N GLU A 104 -8.04 18.17 6.89
CA GLU A 104 -7.39 18.37 5.59
C GLU A 104 -6.45 17.21 5.22
N HIS A 105 -5.54 16.82 6.13
CA HIS A 105 -4.63 15.71 5.91
C HIS A 105 -5.37 14.37 5.74
N ARG A 106 -6.40 14.12 6.55
CA ARG A 106 -7.23 12.92 6.47
C ARG A 106 -7.91 12.81 5.10
N ASP A 107 -8.47 13.91 4.61
CA ASP A 107 -9.20 13.91 3.35
C ASP A 107 -8.25 13.77 2.15
N PHE A 108 -7.07 14.36 2.22
CA PHE A 108 -5.98 14.13 1.26
C PHE A 108 -5.55 12.65 1.21
N MET A 109 -5.29 12.05 2.38
CA MET A 109 -4.93 10.63 2.48
C MET A 109 -6.03 9.72 1.90
N ASN A 110 -7.29 9.98 2.23
CA ASN A 110 -8.42 9.22 1.70
C ASN A 110 -8.53 9.33 0.17
N LYS A 111 -8.21 10.49 -0.41
CA LYS A 111 -8.20 10.68 -1.87
C LYS A 111 -7.10 9.83 -2.52
N LEU A 112 -5.89 9.84 -1.97
CA LEU A 112 -4.78 9.04 -2.48
C LEU A 112 -5.08 7.53 -2.39
N LEU A 113 -5.59 7.06 -1.25
CA LEU A 113 -5.95 5.65 -1.08
C LEU A 113 -7.02 5.20 -2.09
N LYS A 114 -8.02 6.05 -2.37
CA LYS A 114 -9.00 5.78 -3.44
C LYS A 114 -8.37 5.70 -4.82
N GLN A 115 -7.38 6.54 -5.13
CA GLN A 115 -6.66 6.48 -6.41
C GLN A 115 -5.86 5.19 -6.52
N ILE A 116 -5.13 4.80 -5.46
CA ILE A 116 -4.35 3.55 -5.43
C ILE A 116 -5.28 2.35 -5.61
N TYR A 117 -6.41 2.30 -4.90
CA TYR A 117 -7.40 1.23 -5.05
C TYR A 117 -7.94 1.12 -6.48
N LYS A 118 -8.18 2.26 -7.16
CA LYS A 118 -8.62 2.27 -8.57
C LYS A 118 -7.55 1.78 -9.55
N VAL A 119 -6.27 1.91 -9.23
CA VAL A 119 -5.17 1.45 -10.08
C VAL A 119 -4.91 -0.04 -9.89
N ILE A 120 -5.15 -0.55 -8.67
CA ILE A 120 -4.98 -1.96 -8.31
C ILE A 120 -6.15 -2.83 -8.82
N ARG A 121 -7.36 -2.27 -8.87
CA ARG A 121 -8.57 -2.95 -9.36
C ARG A 121 -8.66 -2.93 -10.88
#